data_AF-A0A7Y1M894-F1
#
_entry.id   AF-A0A7Y1M894-F1
#
_cell.length_a   1.000
_cell.length_b   1.000
_cell.length_c   1.000
_cell.angle_alpha   90.00
_cell.angle_beta   90.00
_cell.angle_gamma   90.00
#
_symmetry.space_group_name_H-M   'P 1'
#
loop_
_entity.id
_entity.type
_entity.pdbx_description
1 polymer ?
#
loop_
_entity_poly.entity_id
_entity_poly.type
_entity_poly.pdbx_seq_one_letter_code
_entity_poly.pdbx_strand_id
1 'polypeptide(L)'
;MNATEKDRDILARTLWGEARGEGMSGQIAVAWTIRNRVFDGKAKSWWGEGYAGVCLKPWQFSCWNQNDPNYAYLSGAKQIPA
;
A
#
# COMPACT_ATOMS: atom_id res chain seq x y z
N MET A 1 13.94 11.72 -1.61
CA MET A 1 12.89 11.62 -0.57
C MET A 1 13.28 10.49 0.36
N ASN A 2 13.45 10.75 1.65
CA ASN A 2 13.73 9.70 2.62
C ASN A 2 12.39 9.06 3.02
N ALA A 3 12.23 7.77 2.73
CA ALA A 3 11.04 7.02 3.16
C ALA A 3 11.03 6.92 4.68
N THR A 4 9.95 7.38 5.30
CA THR A 4 9.76 7.32 6.76
C THR A 4 9.46 5.88 7.21
N GLU A 5 9.60 5.58 8.49
CA GLU A 5 9.18 4.27 9.02
C GLU A 5 7.69 4.02 8.80
N LYS A 6 6.88 5.08 8.89
CA LYS A 6 5.46 5.06 8.56
C LYS A 6 5.19 4.69 7.09
N ASP A 7 5.97 5.25 6.16
CA ASP A 7 5.87 4.90 4.74
C ASP A 7 6.18 3.41 4.51
N ARG A 8 7.19 2.89 5.20
CA ARG A 8 7.58 1.47 5.09
C ARG A 8 6.53 0.54 5.66
N ASP A 9 5.96 0.88 6.82
CA ASP A 9 4.89 0.11 7.45
C ASP A 9 3.62 0.09 6.58
N ILE A 10 3.19 1.24 6.06
CA ILE A 10 2.03 1.32 5.17
C ILE A 10 2.28 0.56 3.87
N LEU A 11 3.48 0.65 3.29
CA LEU A 11 3.87 -0.10 2.11
C LEU A 11 3.81 -1.61 2.36
N ALA A 12 4.38 -2.08 3.47
CA ALA A 12 4.37 -3.49 3.86
C ALA A 12 2.95 -4.02 4.09
N ARG A 13 2.11 -3.23 4.76
CA ARG A 13 0.68 -3.53 4.96
C ARG A 13 -0.05 -3.63 3.62
N THR A 14 0.20 -2.71 2.70
CA THR A 14 -0.43 -2.73 1.36
C THR A 14 -0.01 -3.97 0.58
N LEU A 15 1.27 -4.34 0.63
CA LEU A 15 1.77 -5.57 0.02
C LEU A 15 1.12 -6.83 0.61
N TRP A 16 0.96 -6.87 1.93
CA TRP A 16 0.27 -7.95 2.59
C TRP A 16 -1.22 -7.99 2.20
N GLY A 17 -1.91 -6.85 2.16
CA GLY A 17 -3.33 -6.78 1.80
C GLY A 17 -3.61 -7.24 0.36
N GLU A 18 -2.76 -6.83 -0.59
CA GLU A 18 -3.00 -7.05 -2.02
C GLU A 18 -2.36 -8.33 -2.56
N ALA A 19 -1.27 -8.80 -1.94
CA ALA A 19 -0.44 -9.89 -2.47
C ALA A 19 -0.02 -10.94 -1.43
N ARG A 20 -0.67 -11.02 -0.25
CA ARG A 20 -0.39 -12.09 0.75
C ARG A 20 -0.53 -13.52 0.20
N GLY A 21 -1.45 -13.73 -0.74
CA GLY A 21 -1.69 -15.03 -1.36
C GLY A 21 -0.76 -15.33 -2.54
N GLU A 22 0.01 -14.33 -2.98
CA GLU A 22 0.90 -14.43 -4.13
C GLU A 22 2.32 -14.83 -3.70
N GLY A 23 3.06 -15.42 -4.64
CA GLY A 23 4.50 -15.64 -4.46
C GLY A 23 5.31 -14.34 -4.45
N MET A 24 6.62 -14.46 -4.19
CA MET A 24 7.55 -13.32 -4.13
C MET A 24 7.46 -12.39 -5.35
N SER A 25 7.32 -12.96 -6.54
CA SER A 25 7.18 -12.19 -7.78
C SER A 25 5.91 -11.32 -7.82
N GLY A 26 4.80 -11.81 -7.28
CA GLY A 26 3.54 -11.05 -7.21
C GLY A 26 3.64 -9.89 -6.23
N GLN A 27 4.26 -10.13 -5.06
CA GLN A 27 4.55 -9.06 -4.10
C GLN A 27 5.48 -8.00 -4.70
N ILE A 28 6.53 -8.41 -5.40
CA ILE A 28 7.44 -7.49 -6.10
C ILE A 28 6.68 -6.70 -7.17
N ALA A 29 5.79 -7.32 -7.94
CA ALA A 29 4.99 -6.65 -8.96
C ALA A 29 4.09 -5.54 -8.38
N VAL A 30 3.46 -5.79 -7.23
CA VAL A 30 2.69 -4.77 -6.49
C VAL A 30 3.58 -3.65 -5.99
N ALA A 31 4.76 -3.97 -5.43
CA ALA A 31 5.73 -2.96 -4.99
C ALA A 31 6.18 -2.06 -6.15
N TRP A 32 6.41 -2.64 -7.33
CA TRP A 32 6.73 -1.88 -8.54
C TRP A 32 5.60 -0.97 -8.98
N THR A 33 4.35 -1.43 -8.87
CA THR A 33 3.17 -0.59 -9.17
C THR A 33 3.11 0.64 -8.28
N ILE A 34 3.34 0.47 -6.98
CA ILE A 34 3.40 1.58 -6.01
C ILE A 34 4.54 2.53 -6.38
N ARG A 35 5.74 1.99 -6.62
CA ARG A 35 6.90 2.80 -7.03
C ARG A 35 6.58 3.61 -8.28
N ASN A 36 6.03 3.01 -9.32
CA ASN A 36 5.72 3.69 -10.58
C ASN A 36 4.71 4.83 -10.37
N ARG A 37 3.72 4.65 -9.48
CA ARG A 37 2.76 5.70 -9.11
C ARG A 37 3.42 6.84 -8.32
N VAL A 38 4.32 6.53 -7.39
CA VAL A 38 5.09 7.53 -6.62
C VAL A 38 5.98 8.38 -7.53
N PHE A 39 6.54 7.78 -8.58
CA PHE A 39 7.45 8.43 -9.52
C PHE A 39 6.79 8.79 -10.87
N ASP A 40 5.47 9.02 -10.88
CA ASP A 40 4.68 9.48 -12.05
C ASP A 40 5.20 10.80 -12.65
N GLY A 41 5.92 11.61 -11.86
CA GLY A 41 6.49 12.89 -12.32
C GLY A 41 5.46 14.02 -12.44
N LYS A 42 4.21 13.78 -12.03
CA LYS A 42 3.16 14.79 -11.93
C LYS A 42 3.06 15.33 -10.52
N ALA A 43 3.08 16.65 -10.37
CA ALA A 43 2.73 17.29 -9.12
C ALA A 43 1.21 17.20 -8.88
N LYS A 44 0.78 16.74 -7.70
CA LYS A 44 -0.61 16.46 -7.33
C LYS A 44 -1.21 15.32 -8.14
N SER A 45 -0.49 14.20 -8.18
CA SER A 45 -1.00 13.04 -8.89
C SER A 45 -2.31 12.54 -8.29
N TRP A 46 -3.20 12.05 -9.16
CA TRP A 46 -4.42 11.37 -8.73
C TRP A 46 -4.11 10.13 -7.89
N TRP A 47 -2.91 9.56 -8.06
CA TRP A 47 -2.41 8.43 -7.29
C TRP A 47 -2.12 8.77 -5.84
N GLY A 48 -1.85 10.03 -5.50
CA GLY A 48 -1.28 10.44 -4.22
C GLY A 48 0.20 10.80 -4.31
N GLU A 49 0.76 11.31 -3.21
CA GLU A 49 2.14 11.80 -3.14
C GLU A 49 2.93 10.97 -2.13
N GLY A 50 4.08 10.44 -2.54
CA GLY A 50 4.89 9.56 -1.70
C GLY A 50 4.27 8.17 -1.46
N TYR A 51 5.01 7.30 -0.78
CA TYR A 51 4.60 5.90 -0.59
C TYR A 51 3.32 5.76 0.21
N ALA A 52 3.23 6.38 1.40
CA ALA A 52 2.01 6.35 2.20
C ALA A 52 0.83 7.01 1.47
N GLY A 53 1.07 8.14 0.80
CA GLY A 53 0.03 8.86 0.07
C GLY A 53 -0.55 8.06 -1.08
N VAL A 54 0.28 7.29 -1.80
CA VAL A 54 -0.18 6.39 -2.87
C VAL A 54 -0.93 5.18 -2.33
N CYS A 55 -0.44 4.58 -1.24
CA CYS A 55 -1.07 3.41 -0.65
C CYS A 55 -2.45 3.72 -0.03
N LEU A 56 -2.57 4.85 0.67
CA LEU A 56 -3.80 5.25 1.37
C LEU A 56 -4.77 6.06 0.51
N LYS A 57 -4.42 6.33 -0.75
CA LYS A 57 -5.29 7.11 -1.63
C LYS A 57 -6.58 6.32 -1.89
N PRO A 58 -7.76 6.96 -1.79
CA PRO A 58 -9.03 6.30 -2.08
C PRO A 58 -9.02 5.58 -3.42
N TRP A 59 -9.54 4.36 -3.44
CA TRP A 59 -9.71 3.51 -4.63
C TRP A 59 -8.43 2.98 -5.28
N GLN A 60 -7.24 3.27 -4.71
CA GLN A 60 -5.98 2.77 -5.29
C GLN A 60 -5.65 1.33 -4.93
N PHE A 61 -6.01 0.96 -3.71
CA PHE A 61 -5.77 -0.35 -3.12
C PHE A 61 -7.00 -0.72 -2.33
N SER A 62 -7.64 -1.80 -2.75
CA SER A 62 -8.92 -2.24 -2.21
C SER A 62 -8.82 -2.62 -0.73
N CYS A 63 -7.64 -3.09 -0.31
CA CYS A 63 -7.38 -3.50 1.06
C CYS A 63 -7.54 -2.36 2.10
N TRP A 64 -7.41 -1.10 1.68
CA TRP A 64 -7.63 0.07 2.55
C TRP A 64 -9.09 0.56 2.58
N ASN A 65 -10.00 -0.09 1.87
CA ASN A 65 -11.43 0.25 1.95
C ASN A 65 -12.02 -0.26 3.27
N GLN A 66 -12.87 0.54 3.92
CA GLN A 66 -13.48 0.17 5.20
C GLN A 66 -14.32 -1.12 5.15
N ASN A 67 -14.83 -1.45 3.97
CA ASN A 67 -15.62 -2.66 3.73
C ASN A 67 -14.76 -3.90 3.50
N ASP A 68 -13.43 -3.76 3.37
CA ASP A 68 -12.53 -4.88 3.17
C ASP A 68 -12.28 -5.61 4.50
N PRO A 69 -12.39 -6.96 4.56
CA PRO A 69 -12.10 -7.72 5.77
C PRO A 69 -10.67 -7.50 6.30
N ASN A 70 -9.72 -7.14 5.42
CA ASN A 70 -8.34 -6.90 5.79
C ASN A 70 -8.12 -5.52 6.41
N TYR A 71 -9.05 -4.58 6.25
CA TYR A 71 -8.92 -3.21 6.74
C TYR A 71 -8.63 -3.13 8.24
N ALA A 72 -9.26 -3.99 9.04
CA ALA A 72 -9.03 -4.04 10.48
C ALA A 72 -7.56 -4.41 10.82
N TYR A 73 -6.94 -5.29 10.04
CA TYR A 73 -5.53 -5.65 10.23
C TYR A 73 -4.59 -4.52 9.78
N LEU A 74 -4.93 -3.90 8.66
CA LEU A 74 -4.12 -2.85 8.04
C LEU A 74 -4.16 -1.54 8.82
N SER A 75 -5.31 -1.16 9.36
CA SER A 75 -5.49 -0.01 10.25
C SER A 75 -4.87 -0.20 11.65
N GLY A 76 -4.44 -1.42 11.98
CA GLY A 76 -3.92 -1.76 13.31
C GLY A 76 -5.00 -2.02 14.36
N ALA A 77 -6.28 -2.07 13.97
CA ALA A 77 -7.38 -2.45 14.85
C ALA A 77 -7.35 -3.94 15.23
N LYS A 78 -6.69 -4.79 14.42
CA LYS A 78 -6.41 -6.20 14.69
C LYS A 78 -4.96 -6.53 14.39
N GLN A 79 -4.39 -7.48 15.14
CA GLN A 79 -3.05 -7.99 14.86
C GLN A 79 -3.06 -8.84 13.60
N ILE A 80 -2.11 -8.59 12.70
CA ILE A 80 -1.95 -9.38 11.47
C ILE A 80 -1.70 -10.85 11.86
N PRO A 81 -2.51 -11.80 11.38
CA PRO A 81 -2.32 -13.21 11.70
C PRO A 81 -0.97 -13.69 11.17
N ALA A 82 -0.30 -14.52 11.98
CA ALA A 82 0.99 -15.12 11.65
C ALA A 82 0.89 -16.10 10.47
#